data_AF-A0A965CPD4-F1
#
_entry.id   AF-A0A965CPD4-F1
#
_cell.length_a   1.000
_cell.length_b   1.000
_cell.length_c   1.000
_cell.angle_alpha   90.00
_cell.angle_beta   90.00
_cell.angle_gamma   90.00
#
_symmetry.space_group_name_H-M   'P 1'
#
loop_
_entity.id
_entity.type
_entity.pdbx_description
1 polymer ?
#
loop_
_entity_poly.entity_id
_entity_poly.type
_entity_poly.pdbx_seq_one_letter_code
_entity_poly.pdbx_strand_id
1 'polypeptide(L)'
;MKDFDRARRQLELRQQADDWIRDNPDVYARFVELAREKVGRCEQFSIAAITEVVRWDATVRFAKGKDFAISNSIRRYIALRMVEDHPEFEPYITTKAGEVGTPPQLTGKLRYEVVDDDLSDLDEILS
;
A
#
# COMPACT_ATOMS: atom_id res chain seq x y z
N MET A 1 7.60 -27.47 -5.01
CA MET A 1 6.23 -27.45 -4.42
C MET A 1 6.01 -26.27 -3.47
N LYS A 2 6.99 -25.89 -2.62
CA LYS A 2 6.86 -24.78 -1.66
C LYS A 2 6.65 -23.39 -2.27
N ASP A 3 7.14 -23.14 -3.48
CA ASP A 3 7.05 -21.83 -4.13
C ASP A 3 5.64 -21.50 -4.63
N PHE A 4 4.90 -22.51 -5.10
CA PHE A 4 3.50 -22.36 -5.53
C PHE A 4 2.58 -21.99 -4.36
N ASP A 5 2.76 -22.62 -3.20
CA ASP A 5 2.01 -22.29 -1.99
C ASP A 5 2.27 -20.86 -1.52
N ARG A 6 3.52 -20.39 -1.69
CA ARG A 6 3.90 -19.01 -1.36
C ARG A 6 3.24 -18.01 -2.30
N ALA A 7 3.27 -18.25 -3.60
CA ALA A 7 2.66 -17.37 -4.59
C ALA A 7 1.14 -17.28 -4.38
N ARG A 8 0.46 -18.42 -4.18
CA ARG A 8 -0.97 -18.45 -3.86
C ARG A 8 -1.27 -17.63 -2.61
N ARG A 9 -0.46 -17.80 -1.56
CA ARG A 9 -0.65 -17.04 -0.30
C ARG A 9 -0.49 -15.54 -0.50
N GLN A 10 0.44 -15.09 -1.34
CA GLN A 10 0.60 -13.66 -1.63
C GLN A 10 -0.60 -13.10 -2.39
N LEU A 11 -1.13 -13.85 -3.36
CA LEU A 11 -2.34 -13.48 -4.10
C LEU A 11 -3.55 -13.37 -3.17
N GLU A 12 -3.75 -14.36 -2.27
CA GLU A 12 -4.81 -14.32 -1.26
C GLU A 12 -4.72 -13.07 -0.38
N LEU A 13 -3.52 -12.70 0.07
CA LEU A 13 -3.32 -11.54 0.93
C LEU A 13 -3.53 -10.22 0.19
N ARG A 14 -3.18 -10.16 -1.10
CA ARG A 14 -3.49 -9.02 -1.97
C ARG A 14 -5.00 -8.86 -2.13
N GLN A 15 -5.70 -9.94 -2.46
CA GLN A 15 -7.16 -9.93 -2.59
C GLN A 15 -7.84 -9.49 -1.29
N GLN A 16 -7.39 -9.99 -0.14
CA GLN A 16 -7.91 -9.56 1.16
C GLN A 16 -7.69 -8.07 1.43
N ALA A 17 -6.56 -7.50 0.97
CA ALA A 17 -6.32 -6.07 1.10
C ALA A 17 -7.26 -5.26 0.18
N ASP A 18 -7.45 -5.69 -1.07
CA ASP A 18 -8.36 -5.03 -2.01
C ASP A 18 -9.81 -5.09 -1.53
N ASP A 19 -10.26 -6.23 -1.01
CA ASP A 19 -11.59 -6.39 -0.41
C ASP A 19 -11.74 -5.48 0.82
N TRP A 20 -10.72 -5.44 1.68
CA TRP A 20 -10.73 -4.55 2.85
C TRP A 20 -10.80 -3.07 2.47
N ILE A 21 -10.06 -2.64 1.44
CA ILE A 21 -10.10 -1.25 0.93
C ILE A 21 -11.50 -0.93 0.37
N ARG A 22 -12.10 -1.85 -0.38
CA ARG A 22 -13.45 -1.71 -0.93
C ARG A 22 -14.50 -1.54 0.16
N ASP A 23 -14.38 -2.28 1.26
CA ASP A 23 -15.33 -2.24 2.38
C ASP A 23 -15.12 -1.03 3.30
N ASN A 24 -13.92 -0.44 3.27
CA ASN A 24 -13.46 0.64 4.15
C ASN A 24 -12.83 1.82 3.37
N PRO A 25 -13.52 2.40 2.37
CA PRO A 25 -12.94 3.44 1.50
C PRO A 25 -12.56 4.70 2.28
N ASP A 26 -13.33 5.10 3.29
CA ASP A 26 -13.03 6.27 4.12
C ASP A 26 -11.76 6.06 4.97
N VAL A 27 -11.55 4.84 5.46
CA VAL A 27 -10.36 4.49 6.24
C VAL A 27 -9.14 4.46 5.32
N TYR A 28 -9.27 3.92 4.10
CA TYR A 28 -8.21 3.96 3.09
C TYR A 28 -7.88 5.39 2.66
N ALA A 29 -8.86 6.26 2.46
CA ALA A 29 -8.62 7.68 2.18
C ALA A 29 -7.76 8.33 3.26
N ARG A 30 -7.95 7.95 4.54
CA ARG A 30 -7.11 8.43 5.64
C ARG A 30 -5.66 7.95 5.56
N PHE A 31 -5.41 6.73 5.09
CA PHE A 31 -4.04 6.27 4.79
C PHE A 31 -3.37 7.18 3.76
N VAL A 32 -4.08 7.50 2.68
CA VAL A 32 -3.58 8.35 1.60
C VAL A 32 -3.30 9.77 2.08
N GLU A 33 -4.20 10.38 2.85
CA GLU A 33 -3.99 11.72 3.44
C GLU A 33 -2.72 11.77 4.29
N LEU A 34 -2.54 10.82 5.20
CA LEU A 34 -1.36 10.76 6.07
C LEU A 34 -0.08 10.56 5.26
N ALA A 35 -0.11 9.72 4.23
CA ALA A 35 1.03 9.55 3.34
C ALA A 35 1.37 10.84 2.58
N ARG A 36 0.37 11.55 2.05
CA ARG A 36 0.57 12.85 1.39
C ARG A 36 1.20 13.88 2.32
N GLU A 37 0.74 13.95 3.56
CA GLU A 37 1.33 14.86 4.57
C GLU A 37 2.82 14.55 4.81
N LYS A 38 3.20 13.27 4.85
CA LYS A 38 4.59 12.85 5.03
C LYS A 38 5.45 13.12 3.80
N VAL A 39 4.95 12.78 2.62
CA VAL A 39 5.62 13.05 1.34
C VAL A 39 5.82 14.56 1.14
N GLY A 40 4.82 15.39 1.45
CA GLY A 40 4.94 16.84 1.40
C GLY A 40 6.00 17.43 2.33
N ARG A 41 6.41 16.67 3.37
CA ARG A 41 7.51 17.01 4.28
C ARG A 41 8.82 16.29 3.95
N CYS A 42 8.85 15.53 2.86
CA CYS A 42 9.96 14.64 2.50
C CYS A 42 10.34 13.65 3.62
N GLU A 43 9.37 13.24 4.44
CA GLU A 43 9.58 12.31 5.55
C GLU A 43 9.31 10.87 5.11
N GLN A 44 10.21 9.96 5.45
CA GLN A 44 9.93 8.53 5.36
C GLN A 44 8.96 8.08 6.44
N PHE A 45 8.18 7.05 6.14
CA PHE A 45 7.23 6.48 7.10
C PHE A 45 7.07 4.99 6.87
N SER A 46 6.86 4.27 7.97
CA SER A 46 6.50 2.85 7.88
C SER A 46 4.99 2.69 7.73
N ILE A 47 4.57 1.68 6.97
CA ILE A 47 3.15 1.33 6.88
C ILE A 47 2.58 0.94 8.25
N ALA A 48 3.40 0.38 9.14
CA ALA A 48 3.01 0.08 10.51
C ALA A 48 2.67 1.36 11.28
N ALA A 49 3.50 2.41 11.18
CA ALA A 49 3.26 3.69 11.84
C ALA A 49 1.97 4.35 11.35
N ILE A 50 1.74 4.40 10.03
CA ILE A 50 0.47 4.94 9.49
C ILE A 50 -0.71 4.10 9.96
N THR A 51 -0.60 2.77 9.96
CA THR A 51 -1.70 1.89 10.40
C THR A 51 -2.11 2.17 11.84
N GLU A 52 -1.15 2.36 12.75
CA GLU A 52 -1.50 2.69 14.14
C GLU A 52 -2.17 4.07 14.24
N VAL A 53 -1.68 5.09 13.54
CA VAL A 53 -2.33 6.42 13.51
C VAL A 53 -3.76 6.31 12.98
N VAL A 54 -3.97 5.57 11.89
CA VAL A 54 -5.32 5.34 11.33
C VAL A 54 -6.22 4.63 12.33
N ARG A 55 -5.72 3.62 13.06
CA ARG A 55 -6.51 2.94 14.11
C ARG A 55 -6.96 3.89 15.21
N TRP A 56 -6.07 4.77 15.67
CA TRP A 56 -6.39 5.81 16.65
C TRP A 56 -7.42 6.79 16.10
N ASP A 57 -7.15 7.37 14.94
CA ASP A 57 -8.04 8.34 14.27
C ASP A 57 -9.43 7.75 14.05
N ALA A 58 -9.48 6.50 13.66
CA ALA A 58 -10.72 5.85 13.32
C ALA A 58 -11.53 5.40 14.55
N THR A 59 -10.86 5.10 15.67
CA THR A 59 -11.52 4.96 16.98
C THR A 59 -12.19 6.26 17.41
N VAL A 60 -11.57 7.42 17.10
CA VAL A 60 -12.10 8.74 17.45
C VAL A 60 -13.20 9.20 16.47
N ARG A 61 -13.05 8.92 15.16
CA ARG A 61 -13.92 9.45 14.10
C ARG A 61 -15.07 8.54 13.72
N PHE A 62 -14.91 7.22 13.76
CA PHE A 62 -15.92 6.24 13.33
C PHE A 62 -16.65 5.54 14.48
N ALA A 63 -16.59 6.12 15.70
CA ALA A 63 -17.30 5.67 16.91
C ALA A 63 -18.84 5.53 16.78
N LYS A 64 -19.40 5.78 15.59
CA LYS A 64 -20.80 5.47 15.25
C LYS A 64 -20.88 4.29 14.27
N GLY A 65 -20.55 3.09 14.77
CA GLY A 65 -21.19 1.84 14.31
C GLY A 65 -20.53 1.03 13.19
N LYS A 66 -19.30 1.33 12.76
CA LYS A 66 -18.55 0.45 11.86
C LYS A 66 -17.22 0.03 12.50
N ASP A 67 -17.21 -1.14 13.14
CA ASP A 67 -15.98 -1.76 13.62
C ASP A 67 -15.16 -2.19 12.40
N PHE A 68 -14.02 -1.53 12.17
CA PHE A 68 -13.06 -1.93 11.15
C PHE A 68 -11.86 -2.60 11.84
N ALA A 69 -11.38 -3.71 11.29
CA ALA A 69 -10.20 -4.42 11.80
C ALA A 69 -9.15 -4.52 10.70
N ILE A 70 -7.96 -3.96 10.94
CA ILE A 70 -6.82 -4.04 10.01
C ILE A 70 -5.90 -5.17 10.46
N SER A 71 -5.84 -6.25 9.68
CA SER A 71 -4.91 -7.36 9.94
C SER A 71 -3.47 -6.95 9.64
N ASN A 72 -2.52 -7.40 10.48
CA ASN A 72 -1.09 -7.15 10.26
C ASN A 72 -0.60 -7.75 8.93
N SER A 73 -1.19 -8.87 8.52
CA SER A 73 -0.81 -9.60 7.31
C SER A 73 -1.13 -8.85 6.02
N ILE A 74 -2.13 -7.97 6.03
CA ILE A 74 -2.57 -7.23 4.83
C ILE A 74 -1.94 -5.84 4.71
N ARG A 75 -1.34 -5.28 5.78
CA ARG A 75 -0.74 -3.93 5.79
C ARG A 75 0.25 -3.72 4.64
N ARG A 76 1.13 -4.70 4.39
CA ARG A 76 2.08 -4.63 3.28
C ARG A 76 1.37 -4.43 1.93
N TYR A 77 0.25 -5.12 1.73
CA TYR A 77 -0.50 -5.05 0.48
C TYR A 77 -1.31 -3.76 0.37
N ILE A 78 -1.76 -3.18 1.49
CA ILE A 78 -2.28 -1.81 1.52
C ILE A 78 -1.20 -0.82 1.07
N ALA A 79 0.04 -0.93 1.57
CA ALA A 79 1.14 -0.08 1.12
C ALA A 79 1.46 -0.26 -0.37
N LEU A 80 1.46 -1.50 -0.88
CA LEU A 80 1.64 -1.75 -2.31
C LEU A 80 0.52 -1.09 -3.12
N ARG A 81 -0.73 -1.20 -2.67
CA ARG A 81 -1.87 -0.55 -3.32
C ARG A 81 -1.74 0.98 -3.31
N MET A 82 -1.27 1.56 -2.20
CA MET A 82 -0.98 2.99 -2.13
C MET A 82 0.09 3.42 -3.15
N VAL A 83 1.11 2.60 -3.40
CA VAL A 83 2.13 2.90 -4.42
C VAL A 83 1.57 2.73 -5.84
N GLU A 84 0.70 1.74 -6.06
CA GLU A 84 0.00 1.58 -7.35
C GLU A 84 -0.90 2.78 -7.65
N ASP A 85 -1.65 3.26 -6.66
CA ASP A 85 -2.54 4.42 -6.81
C ASP A 85 -1.76 5.77 -6.79
N HIS A 86 -0.63 5.83 -6.09
CA HIS A 86 0.22 7.00 -5.87
C HIS A 86 1.72 6.64 -5.95
N PRO A 87 2.29 6.51 -7.16
CA PRO A 87 3.69 6.12 -7.35
C PRO A 87 4.69 7.05 -6.62
N GLU A 88 4.33 8.31 -6.40
CA GLU A 88 5.13 9.28 -5.66
C GLU A 88 5.38 8.89 -4.19
N PHE A 89 4.66 7.93 -3.64
CA PHE A 89 4.85 7.45 -2.26
C PHE A 89 5.97 6.42 -2.12
N GLU A 90 6.32 5.71 -3.21
CA GLU A 90 7.33 4.64 -3.20
C GLU A 90 8.64 5.02 -2.50
N PRO A 91 9.28 6.18 -2.79
CA PRO A 91 10.53 6.56 -2.15
C PRO A 91 10.44 6.85 -0.64
N TYR A 92 9.23 7.00 -0.11
CA TYR A 92 8.98 7.39 1.28
C TYR A 92 8.41 6.26 2.15
N ILE A 93 7.82 5.23 1.54
CA ILE A 93 7.24 4.09 2.26
C ILE A 93 8.32 3.07 2.63
N THR A 94 8.44 2.76 3.92
CA THR A 94 9.28 1.67 4.42
C THR A 94 8.42 0.47 4.83
N THR A 95 8.70 -0.70 4.24
CA THR A 95 8.03 -1.97 4.58
C THR A 95 8.82 -2.82 5.57
N LYS A 96 10.05 -2.41 5.95
CA LYS A 96 10.89 -3.06 6.97
C LYS A 96 11.00 -2.19 8.21
N ALA A 97 10.95 -2.81 9.39
CA ALA A 97 10.97 -2.15 10.70
C ALA A 97 12.32 -1.53 11.12
N GLY A 98 13.27 -1.29 10.21
CA GLY A 98 14.65 -1.01 10.62
C GLY A 98 15.53 -0.17 9.70
N GLU A 99 15.05 0.35 8.58
CA GLU A 99 15.85 1.23 7.73
C GLU A 99 15.12 2.56 7.57
N VAL A 100 15.42 3.50 8.47
CA VAL A 100 15.22 4.93 8.19
C VAL A 100 16.32 5.28 7.19
N GLY A 101 16.05 5.03 5.92
CA GLY A 101 16.96 5.38 4.84
C GLY A 101 17.06 6.90 4.75
N THR A 102 18.24 7.40 4.40
CA THR A 102 18.39 8.78 3.95
C THR A 102 17.37 9.03 2.84
N PRO A 103 16.56 10.10 2.90
CA PRO A 103 15.60 10.39 1.85
C PRO A 103 16.34 10.44 0.51
N PRO A 104 15.79 9.85 -0.57
CA PRO A 104 16.43 9.93 -1.86
C PRO A 104 16.61 11.40 -2.21
N GLN A 105 17.87 11.82 -2.36
CA GLN A 105 18.14 13.13 -2.92
C GLN A 105 17.45 13.14 -4.29
N LEU A 106 16.53 14.09 -4.50
CA LEU A 106 15.86 14.34 -5.77
C LEU A 106 16.92 14.76 -6.80
N THR A 107 17.70 13.80 -7.28
CA THR A 107 18.60 13.96 -8.41
C THR A 107 17.73 13.77 -9.64
N GLY A 108 17.41 14.88 -10.30
CA GLY A 108 16.49 14.93 -11.42
C GLY A 108 16.96 14.07 -12.61
N LYS A 109 16.52 12.82 -12.65
CA LYS A 109 16.40 11.99 -13.86
C LYS A 109 15.25 11.00 -13.69
N LEU A 110 14.01 11.50 -13.72
CA LEU A 110 12.86 10.67 -14.06
C LEU A 110 12.59 10.84 -15.57
N ARG A 111 13.18 9.94 -16.36
CA ARG A 111 12.61 9.51 -17.64
C ARG A 111 12.34 8.02 -17.50
N TYR A 112 11.07 7.65 -17.32
CA TYR A 112 10.64 6.30 -17.68
C TYR A 112 10.27 6.36 -19.16
N GLU A 113 11.05 5.69 -19.99
CA GLU A 113 10.56 5.23 -21.28
C GLU A 113 9.49 4.18 -20.98
N VAL A 114 8.29 4.39 -21.53
CA VAL A 114 7.23 3.38 -21.53
C VAL A 114 7.75 2.22 -22.36
N VAL A 115 8.08 1.10 -21.71
CA VAL A 115 8.23 -0.16 -22.42
C VAL A 115 6.82 -0.72 -22.53
N ASP A 116 6.20 -0.50 -23.69
CA ASP A 116 5.03 -1.26 -24.12
C ASP A 116 5.47 -2.71 -24.32
N ASP A 117 5.56 -3.49 -23.23
CA ASP A 117 5.65 -4.95 -23.30
C ASP A 117 4.23 -5.51 -23.20
N ASP A 118 3.63 -5.63 -24.38
CA ASP A 118 2.79 -6.72 -24.86
C ASP A 118 1.90 -7.43 -23.82
N LEU A 119 0.67 -6.94 -23.69
CA LEU A 119 -0.44 -7.61 -22.99
C LEU A 119 -1.21 -8.57 -23.92
N SER A 120 -0.56 -9.24 -24.86
CA SER A 120 -1.24 -10.15 -25.80
C SER A 120 -1.59 -11.53 -25.24
N ASP A 121 -1.02 -11.94 -24.09
CA ASP A 121 -1.03 -13.37 -23.70
C ASP A 121 -1.95 -13.70 -22.51
N LEU A 122 -2.88 -12.82 -22.12
CA LEU A 122 -3.81 -13.09 -21.00
C LEU A 122 -5.20 -13.61 -21.41
N ASP A 123 -5.47 -13.81 -22.70
CA ASP A 123 -6.78 -14.30 -23.17
C ASP A 123 -6.93 -15.84 -23.16
N GLU A 124 -5.90 -16.62 -22.78
CA GLU A 124 -5.96 -18.10 -22.87
C GLU A 124 -6.28 -18.83 -21.54
N ILE A 125 -6.52 -18.12 -20.43
CA ILE A 125 -6.79 -18.75 -19.11
C ILE A 125 -8.30 -18.78 -18.76
N LEU A 126 -9.18 -18.24 -19.61
CA LEU A 126 -10.63 -18.25 -19.40
C LEU A 126 -11.45 -18.83 -20.58
N SER A 127 -10.90 -19.80 -21.32
CA SER A 127 -11.69 -20.63 -22.25
C SER A 127 -11.81 -22.08 -21.82
#